data_AF-A0A4U9D4E7-F1
#
_entry.id   AF-A0A4U9D4E7-F1
#
_cell.length_a   1.000
_cell.length_b   1.000
_cell.length_c   1.000
_cell.angle_alpha   90.00
_cell.angle_beta   90.00
_cell.angle_gamma   90.00
#
_symmetry.space_group_name_H-M   'P 1'
#
loop_
_entity.id
_entity.type
_entity.pdbx_description
1 polymer ?
#
loop_
_entity_poly.entity_id
_entity_poly.type
_entity_poly.pdbx_seq_one_letter_code
_entity_poly.pdbx_strand_id
1 'polypeptide(L)'
;MHLPPPHSAVYSEEVSLCRSTLLVPHSASQPLAAMAISRREPGPHDVQMAIDYCGVCHSDLHQARSEWAGTVYPCVPGHEIVGRVTAVGDHVTRYVVGDLVGVGCMVDSCQQCEECEEGLENYCDQMVLTYNGPTQDAPGHTLGGYSQQIVVHERYVLRVRHPQEQLAAVAPLPLRRYHHLLAACATGTSARVKSGHRRHRRAGTHGDQVGPRHGRSRGGLYHLGIQA
;
A
#
# COMPACT_ATOMS: atom_id res chain seq x y z
N MET A 1 -15.88 -6.95 -54.42
CA MET A 1 -15.05 -7.54 -53.35
C MET A 1 -14.80 -6.44 -52.33
N HIS A 2 -15.53 -6.46 -51.22
CA HIS A 2 -15.38 -5.51 -50.11
C HIS A 2 -14.49 -6.19 -49.08
N LEU A 3 -13.26 -5.70 -48.91
CA LEU A 3 -12.39 -6.17 -47.84
C LEU A 3 -12.93 -5.60 -46.50
N PRO A 4 -13.03 -6.42 -45.45
CA PRO A 4 -13.40 -5.91 -44.13
C PRO A 4 -12.28 -5.01 -43.58
N PRO A 5 -12.61 -4.01 -42.74
CA PRO A 5 -11.62 -3.11 -42.15
C PRO A 5 -10.71 -3.86 -41.17
N PRO A 6 -9.47 -3.38 -40.94
CA PRO A 6 -8.50 -4.04 -40.08
C PRO A 6 -8.94 -4.02 -38.61
N HIS A 7 -8.69 -5.15 -37.93
CA HIS A 7 -9.07 -5.49 -36.55
C HIS A 7 -8.46 -4.60 -35.43
N SER A 8 -7.79 -3.50 -35.74
CA SER A 8 -6.99 -2.75 -34.75
C SER A 8 -7.74 -1.65 -33.99
N ALA A 9 -8.96 -1.30 -34.38
CA ALA A 9 -9.70 -0.17 -33.78
C ALA A 9 -10.72 -0.58 -32.69
N VAL A 10 -10.89 -1.88 -32.41
CA VAL A 10 -11.88 -2.36 -31.43
C VAL A 10 -11.24 -2.68 -30.07
N TYR A 11 -9.91 -2.72 -29.97
CA TYR A 11 -9.20 -3.15 -28.77
C TYR A 11 -8.84 -2.03 -27.77
N SER A 12 -9.06 -0.75 -28.08
CA SER A 12 -8.57 0.35 -27.22
C SER A 12 -9.55 0.80 -26.13
N GLU A 13 -10.87 0.62 -26.32
CA GLU A 13 -11.86 1.06 -25.31
C GLU A 13 -12.20 -0.02 -24.27
N GLU A 14 -12.07 -1.31 -24.59
CA GLU A 14 -12.37 -2.39 -23.63
C GLU A 14 -11.23 -2.67 -22.63
N VAL A 15 -10.00 -2.20 -22.88
CA VAL A 15 -8.82 -2.50 -22.05
C VAL A 15 -8.79 -1.72 -20.73
N SER A 16 -9.55 -0.62 -20.63
CA SER A 16 -9.52 0.26 -19.45
C SER A 16 -10.58 -0.06 -18.37
N LEU A 17 -11.56 -0.94 -18.65
CA LEU A 17 -12.64 -1.25 -17.71
C LEU A 17 -12.38 -2.58 -16.98
N CYS A 18 -11.89 -2.50 -15.73
CA CYS A 18 -11.79 -3.65 -14.83
C CYS A 18 -13.19 -3.95 -14.26
N ARG A 19 -13.75 -5.14 -14.55
CA ARG A 19 -15.02 -5.58 -13.94
C ARG A 19 -14.74 -6.13 -12.54
N SER A 20 -14.80 -5.31 -11.51
CA SER A 20 -14.63 -5.75 -10.12
C SER A 20 -15.79 -6.61 -9.62
N THR A 21 -15.47 -7.69 -8.89
CA THR A 21 -16.46 -8.69 -8.47
C THR A 21 -17.13 -8.34 -7.12
N LEU A 22 -16.53 -7.54 -6.23
CA LEU A 22 -17.09 -7.22 -4.91
C LEU A 22 -16.61 -5.85 -4.37
N LEU A 23 -17.52 -4.90 -4.12
CA LEU A 23 -17.20 -3.52 -3.69
C LEU A 23 -18.19 -3.00 -2.66
N VAL A 24 -17.80 -2.07 -1.81
CA VAL A 24 -18.72 -1.40 -0.87
C VAL A 24 -19.40 -0.24 -1.61
N PRO A 25 -20.73 -0.28 -1.80
CA PRO A 25 -21.43 0.77 -2.52
C PRO A 25 -21.64 1.97 -1.60
N HIS A 26 -21.28 3.16 -2.10
CA HIS A 26 -21.54 4.55 -1.70
C HIS A 26 -21.64 4.97 -0.20
N SER A 27 -21.64 4.05 0.77
CA SER A 27 -21.86 4.27 2.19
C SER A 27 -21.55 3.03 3.03
N ALA A 28 -21.35 3.23 4.33
CA ALA A 28 -20.97 2.18 5.30
C ALA A 28 -22.05 1.11 5.57
N SER A 29 -23.31 1.38 5.23
CA SER A 29 -24.45 0.53 5.60
C SER A 29 -24.90 -0.44 4.52
N GLN A 30 -24.32 -0.36 3.33
CA GLN A 30 -24.73 -1.19 2.20
C GLN A 30 -23.83 -2.43 2.05
N PRO A 31 -24.40 -3.59 1.65
CA PRO A 31 -23.62 -4.81 1.41
C PRO A 31 -22.72 -4.67 0.17
N LEU A 32 -21.70 -5.52 0.06
CA LEU A 32 -20.83 -5.53 -1.11
C LEU A 32 -21.63 -5.84 -2.39
N ALA A 33 -21.37 -5.10 -3.47
CA ALA A 33 -21.99 -5.26 -4.78
C ALA A 33 -20.94 -5.15 -5.91
N ALA A 34 -21.23 -5.75 -7.06
CA ALA A 34 -20.36 -5.63 -8.24
C ALA A 34 -20.50 -4.23 -8.88
N MET A 35 -19.39 -3.68 -9.36
CA MET A 35 -19.31 -2.40 -10.09
C MET A 35 -18.08 -2.41 -10.99
N ALA A 36 -18.12 -1.60 -12.05
CA ALA A 36 -16.97 -1.39 -12.90
C ALA A 36 -16.05 -0.33 -12.30
N ILE A 37 -14.74 -0.56 -12.37
CA ILE A 37 -13.72 0.42 -12.00
C ILE A 37 -12.73 0.59 -13.16
N SER A 38 -12.10 1.75 -13.21
CA SER A 38 -10.98 2.00 -14.11
C SER A 38 -9.66 1.82 -13.38
N ARG A 39 -8.62 1.43 -14.12
CA ARG A 39 -7.23 1.46 -13.68
C ARG A 39 -6.45 2.37 -14.62
N ARG A 40 -5.39 3.02 -14.14
CA ARG A 40 -4.46 3.72 -15.03
C ARG A 40 -3.79 2.71 -15.97
N GLU A 41 -3.36 3.19 -17.13
CA GLU A 41 -2.40 2.46 -17.95
C GLU A 41 -1.06 2.35 -17.22
N PRO A 42 -0.28 1.26 -17.39
CA PRO A 42 1.02 1.12 -16.75
C PRO A 42 1.97 2.24 -17.19
N GLY A 43 2.46 3.02 -16.22
CA GLY A 43 3.58 3.94 -16.42
C GLY A 43 4.93 3.22 -16.53
N PRO A 44 6.03 3.97 -16.73
CA PRO A 44 7.37 3.40 -16.98
C PRO A 44 7.88 2.40 -15.94
N HIS A 45 7.51 2.59 -14.68
CA HIS A 45 7.93 1.74 -13.55
C HIS A 45 6.80 0.89 -12.97
N ASP A 46 5.66 0.83 -13.65
CA ASP A 46 4.49 0.10 -13.18
C ASP A 46 4.47 -1.34 -13.65
N VAL A 47 3.88 -2.19 -12.81
CA VAL A 47 3.52 -3.56 -13.13
C VAL A 47 2.00 -3.66 -13.08
N GLN A 48 1.40 -4.10 -14.17
CA GLN A 48 0.00 -4.53 -14.20
C GLN A 48 -0.07 -6.02 -13.93
N MET A 49 -0.99 -6.42 -13.06
CA MET A 49 -1.26 -7.82 -12.81
C MET A 49 -2.76 -8.14 -12.86
N ALA A 50 -3.07 -9.30 -13.42
CA ALA A 50 -4.35 -9.97 -13.19
C ALA A 50 -4.33 -10.59 -11.79
N ILE A 51 -5.41 -10.39 -11.04
CA ILE A 51 -5.55 -10.91 -9.68
C ILE A 51 -6.20 -12.29 -9.75
N ASP A 52 -5.47 -13.31 -9.28
CA ASP A 52 -5.98 -14.68 -9.19
C ASP A 52 -6.72 -14.88 -7.86
N TYR A 53 -6.14 -14.37 -6.76
CA TYR A 53 -6.71 -14.46 -5.43
C TYR A 53 -6.46 -13.17 -4.62
N CYS A 54 -7.44 -12.81 -3.79
CA CYS A 54 -7.26 -11.82 -2.74
C CYS A 54 -7.77 -12.42 -1.42
N GLY A 55 -6.93 -12.40 -0.39
CA GLY A 55 -7.33 -12.74 0.97
C GLY A 55 -8.31 -11.71 1.54
N VAL A 56 -8.98 -12.09 2.65
CA VAL A 56 -9.94 -11.26 3.38
C VAL A 56 -9.37 -10.97 4.76
N CYS A 57 -9.12 -9.71 5.05
CA CYS A 57 -8.58 -9.25 6.32
C CYS A 57 -9.66 -8.51 7.13
N HIS A 58 -9.55 -8.49 8.47
CA HIS A 58 -10.47 -7.71 9.31
C HIS A 58 -10.41 -6.21 9.01
N SER A 59 -9.26 -5.70 8.59
CA SER A 59 -9.06 -4.33 8.10
C SER A 59 -9.98 -3.97 6.94
N ASP A 60 -10.31 -4.93 6.07
CA ASP A 60 -11.24 -4.73 4.96
C ASP A 60 -12.65 -4.42 5.48
N LEU A 61 -13.09 -5.14 6.51
CA LEU A 61 -14.40 -4.96 7.15
C LEU A 61 -14.49 -3.60 7.85
N HIS A 62 -13.48 -3.26 8.65
CA HIS A 62 -13.41 -1.97 9.34
C HIS A 62 -13.45 -0.79 8.37
N GLN A 63 -12.72 -0.89 7.25
CA GLN A 63 -12.75 0.11 6.20
C GLN A 63 -14.13 0.17 5.53
N ALA A 64 -14.67 -0.97 5.10
CA ALA A 64 -15.95 -1.03 4.41
C ALA A 64 -17.09 -0.36 5.20
N ARG A 65 -17.12 -0.64 6.51
CA ARG A 65 -18.12 -0.11 7.45
C ARG A 65 -17.75 1.26 8.02
N SER A 66 -16.63 1.85 7.59
CA SER A 66 -16.12 3.12 8.09
C SER A 66 -16.00 3.18 9.62
N GLU A 67 -15.66 2.06 10.27
CA GLU A 67 -15.55 1.96 11.73
C GLU A 67 -14.35 2.75 12.29
N TRP A 68 -13.35 3.05 11.45
CA TRP A 68 -12.22 3.92 11.77
C TRP A 68 -12.36 5.36 11.26
N ALA A 69 -13.54 5.72 10.74
CA ALA A 69 -13.80 6.96 10.00
C ALA A 69 -12.90 7.15 8.75
N GLY A 70 -13.24 8.12 7.90
CA GLY A 70 -12.39 8.50 6.75
C GLY A 70 -12.43 7.54 5.55
N THR A 71 -13.47 6.71 5.42
CA THR A 71 -13.66 5.90 4.21
C THR A 71 -14.15 6.78 3.07
N VAL A 72 -13.45 6.73 1.94
CA VAL A 72 -13.83 7.38 0.69
C VAL A 72 -14.55 6.35 -0.18
N TYR A 73 -15.73 6.72 -0.67
CA TYR A 73 -16.56 5.85 -1.51
C TYR A 73 -16.51 6.31 -2.98
N PRO A 74 -16.59 5.37 -3.96
CA PRO A 74 -16.73 3.92 -3.79
C PRO A 74 -15.48 3.28 -3.16
N CYS A 75 -15.67 2.32 -2.26
CA CYS A 75 -14.58 1.65 -1.55
C CYS A 75 -14.41 0.23 -2.08
N VAL A 76 -13.18 -0.13 -2.46
CA VAL A 76 -12.79 -1.46 -2.92
C VAL A 76 -11.72 -1.96 -1.95
N PRO A 77 -12.06 -2.82 -0.97
CA PRO A 77 -11.06 -3.35 -0.05
C PRO A 77 -10.15 -4.40 -0.70
N GLY A 78 -9.33 -5.04 0.13
CA GLY A 78 -8.43 -6.13 -0.25
C GLY A 78 -6.99 -5.66 -0.41
N HIS A 79 -6.09 -6.22 0.40
CA HIS A 79 -4.65 -5.96 0.34
C HIS A 79 -3.79 -7.21 0.57
N GLU A 80 -4.39 -8.37 0.33
CA GLU A 80 -3.77 -9.69 0.43
C GLU A 80 -3.74 -10.32 -0.96
N ILE A 81 -3.05 -9.68 -1.91
CA ILE A 81 -3.23 -9.90 -3.34
C ILE A 81 -2.15 -10.83 -3.89
N VAL A 82 -2.54 -11.81 -4.70
CA VAL A 82 -1.63 -12.58 -5.56
C VAL A 82 -2.21 -12.79 -6.95
N GLY A 83 -1.33 -12.92 -7.93
CA GLY A 83 -1.72 -13.17 -9.30
C GLY A 83 -0.55 -13.11 -10.26
N ARG A 84 -0.82 -12.70 -11.49
CA ARG A 84 0.12 -12.79 -12.60
C ARG A 84 0.32 -11.47 -13.31
N VAL A 85 1.58 -11.15 -13.61
CA VAL A 85 1.94 -9.98 -14.42
C VAL A 85 1.36 -10.10 -15.84
N THR A 86 0.59 -9.10 -16.26
CA THR A 86 -0.01 -9.02 -17.60
C THR A 86 0.65 -7.94 -18.47
N ALA A 87 1.22 -6.90 -17.88
CA ALA A 87 2.01 -5.88 -18.56
C ALA A 87 3.03 -5.26 -17.60
N VAL A 88 4.09 -4.68 -18.15
CA VAL A 88 5.11 -3.93 -17.39
C VAL A 88 5.48 -2.67 -18.14
N GLY A 89 5.84 -1.62 -17.41
CA GLY A 89 6.44 -0.41 -17.96
C GLY A 89 7.81 -0.68 -18.58
N ASP A 90 8.24 0.23 -19.45
CA ASP A 90 9.49 0.13 -20.22
C ASP A 90 10.76 0.19 -19.37
N HIS A 91 10.69 0.74 -18.15
CA HIS A 91 11.81 0.79 -17.21
C HIS A 91 11.80 -0.36 -16.18
N VAL A 92 10.76 -1.19 -16.15
CA VAL A 92 10.67 -2.32 -15.22
C VAL A 92 11.67 -3.40 -15.63
N THR A 93 12.55 -3.76 -14.71
CA THR A 93 13.57 -4.80 -14.94
C THR A 93 13.41 -6.00 -13.99
N ARG A 94 12.65 -5.83 -12.90
CA ARG A 94 12.47 -6.85 -11.87
C ARG A 94 11.40 -7.88 -12.18
N TYR A 95 10.56 -7.61 -13.19
CA TYR A 95 9.39 -8.41 -13.55
C TYR A 95 9.22 -8.51 -15.07
N VAL A 96 8.66 -9.62 -15.53
CA VAL A 96 8.24 -9.85 -16.91
C VAL A 96 6.82 -10.41 -16.93
N VAL A 97 6.15 -10.26 -18.07
CA VAL A 97 4.82 -10.85 -18.30
C VAL A 97 4.85 -12.34 -18.01
N GLY A 98 3.84 -12.81 -17.26
CA GLY A 98 3.71 -14.20 -16.85
C GLY A 98 4.24 -14.52 -15.45
N ASP A 99 5.01 -13.63 -14.83
CA ASP A 99 5.52 -13.81 -13.46
C ASP A 99 4.40 -13.89 -12.41
N LEU A 100 4.60 -14.73 -11.39
CA LEU A 100 3.76 -14.77 -10.20
C LEU A 100 4.20 -13.71 -9.19
N VAL A 101 3.26 -12.86 -8.82
CA VAL A 101 3.52 -11.69 -7.96
C VAL A 101 2.40 -11.50 -6.93
N GLY A 102 2.69 -10.71 -5.90
CA GLY A 102 1.72 -10.28 -4.92
C GLY A 102 1.92 -8.83 -4.50
N VAL A 103 0.86 -8.25 -3.92
CA VAL A 103 0.81 -6.87 -3.43
C VAL A 103 0.24 -6.92 -2.00
N GLY A 104 0.91 -6.23 -1.08
CA GLY A 104 0.53 -6.14 0.33
C GLY A 104 -0.31 -4.90 0.64
N CYS A 105 -0.12 -4.30 1.81
CA CYS A 105 -0.87 -3.10 2.24
C CYS A 105 -0.51 -1.82 1.51
N MET A 106 0.64 -1.73 0.85
CA MET A 106 1.18 -0.48 0.31
C MET A 106 1.40 -0.57 -1.20
N VAL A 107 1.10 0.51 -1.90
CA VAL A 107 1.30 0.63 -3.35
C VAL A 107 2.22 1.78 -3.75
N ASP A 108 2.49 2.72 -2.83
CA ASP A 108 3.45 3.80 -3.04
C ASP A 108 3.97 4.41 -1.71
N SER A 109 4.98 5.27 -1.79
CA SER A 109 5.47 6.13 -0.69
C SER A 109 6.20 7.35 -1.27
N CYS A 110 6.81 8.22 -0.44
CA CYS A 110 7.56 9.38 -0.98
C CYS A 110 8.90 8.99 -1.65
N GLN A 111 9.42 7.79 -1.36
CA GLN A 111 10.66 7.23 -1.92
C GLN A 111 11.95 8.05 -1.65
N GLN A 112 11.89 9.07 -0.80
CA GLN A 112 13.00 10.02 -0.57
C GLN A 112 13.27 10.35 0.92
N CYS A 113 12.46 9.83 1.85
CA CYS A 113 12.71 9.99 3.29
C CYS A 113 13.64 8.89 3.82
N GLU A 114 14.18 9.10 5.02
CA GLU A 114 15.09 8.17 5.70
C GLU A 114 14.48 6.76 5.78
N GLU A 115 13.21 6.64 6.17
CA GLU A 115 12.52 5.36 6.24
C GLU A 115 12.41 4.69 4.87
N CYS A 116 12.18 5.44 3.79
CA CYS A 116 12.15 4.88 2.45
C CYS A 116 13.54 4.45 1.96
N GLU A 117 14.59 5.19 2.30
CA GLU A 117 15.96 4.82 1.96
C GLU A 117 16.41 3.55 2.71
N GLU A 118 15.90 3.33 3.92
CA GLU A 118 16.14 2.13 4.73
C GLU A 118 15.21 0.94 4.41
N GLY A 119 14.29 1.09 3.44
CA GLY A 119 13.31 0.06 3.08
C GLY A 119 12.28 -0.22 4.19
N LEU A 120 11.95 0.82 4.94
CA LEU A 120 10.91 0.88 5.95
C LEU A 120 9.73 1.74 5.46
N GLU A 121 9.30 1.56 4.20
CA GLU A 121 8.27 2.38 3.58
C GLU A 121 6.94 2.39 4.36
N ASN A 122 6.71 1.39 5.20
CA ASN A 122 5.58 1.31 6.14
C ASN A 122 5.61 2.34 7.28
N TYR A 123 6.73 3.04 7.47
CA TYR A 123 6.85 4.17 8.39
C TYR A 123 6.96 5.51 7.67
N CYS A 124 6.80 5.52 6.33
CA CYS A 124 6.75 6.77 5.58
C CYS A 124 5.46 7.55 5.90
N ASP A 125 5.60 8.82 6.26
CA ASP A 125 4.45 9.72 6.50
C ASP A 125 3.58 9.94 5.24
N GLN A 126 4.10 9.63 4.06
CA GLN A 126 3.42 9.74 2.76
C GLN A 126 3.18 8.36 2.11
N MET A 127 3.11 7.31 2.92
CA MET A 127 2.73 5.97 2.47
C MET A 127 1.34 5.99 1.81
N VAL A 128 1.21 5.33 0.66
CA VAL A 128 -0.07 5.13 -0.01
C VAL A 128 -0.53 3.70 0.19
N LEU A 129 -1.67 3.54 0.87
CA LEU A 129 -2.32 2.26 1.09
C LEU A 129 -2.94 1.73 -0.20
N THR A 130 -3.06 0.40 -0.29
CA THR A 130 -3.62 -0.32 -1.45
C THR A 130 -5.07 0.02 -1.72
N TYR A 131 -5.81 0.41 -0.69
CA TYR A 131 -7.14 1.01 -0.80
C TYR A 131 -7.26 2.22 0.13
N ASN A 132 -8.17 3.14 -0.19
CA ASN A 132 -8.49 4.35 0.58
C ASN A 132 -7.33 5.37 0.75
N GLY A 133 -6.19 5.16 0.10
CA GLY A 133 -5.08 6.13 0.06
C GLY A 133 -5.30 7.17 -1.06
N PRO A 134 -4.88 8.43 -0.89
CA PRO A 134 -4.98 9.43 -1.95
C PRO A 134 -4.08 9.07 -3.14
N THR A 135 -4.57 9.29 -4.36
CA THR A 135 -3.81 9.07 -5.60
C THR A 135 -4.26 10.03 -6.71
N GLN A 136 -3.42 10.19 -7.74
CA GLN A 136 -3.78 10.93 -8.96
C GLN A 136 -4.68 10.09 -9.89
N ASP A 137 -4.70 8.78 -9.72
CA ASP A 137 -5.55 7.88 -10.49
C ASP A 137 -7.03 8.16 -10.19
N ALA A 138 -7.89 8.08 -11.19
CA ALA A 138 -9.33 8.12 -10.96
C ALA A 138 -9.74 6.97 -10.03
N PRO A 139 -10.63 7.20 -9.03
CA PRO A 139 -11.42 8.42 -8.79
C PRO A 139 -10.78 9.44 -7.81
N GLY A 140 -9.49 9.35 -7.50
CA GLY A 140 -8.77 10.20 -6.55
C GLY A 140 -8.31 9.49 -5.27
N HIS A 141 -8.70 8.22 -5.11
CA HIS A 141 -8.25 7.34 -4.03
C HIS A 141 -8.05 5.91 -4.54
N THR A 142 -7.17 5.16 -3.88
CA THR A 142 -6.79 3.80 -4.28
C THR A 142 -7.93 2.82 -4.09
N LEU A 143 -8.02 1.87 -5.04
CA LEU A 143 -9.00 0.80 -5.08
C LEU A 143 -8.26 -0.55 -4.96
N GLY A 144 -8.63 -1.38 -4.00
CA GLY A 144 -7.89 -2.57 -3.61
C GLY A 144 -8.12 -3.83 -4.46
N GLY A 145 -7.81 -4.95 -3.84
CA GLY A 145 -7.66 -6.28 -4.43
C GLY A 145 -8.95 -7.03 -4.73
N TYR A 146 -10.12 -6.55 -4.30
CA TYR A 146 -11.42 -7.15 -4.66
C TYR A 146 -11.83 -6.78 -6.10
N SER A 147 -10.91 -6.98 -7.03
CA SER A 147 -10.99 -6.56 -8.43
C SER A 147 -10.26 -7.55 -9.32
N GLN A 148 -10.41 -7.44 -10.64
CA GLN A 148 -9.75 -8.37 -11.59
C GLN A 148 -8.29 -8.02 -11.86
N GLN A 149 -7.91 -6.75 -11.70
CA GLN A 149 -6.58 -6.27 -12.00
C GLN A 149 -6.19 -5.06 -11.14
N ILE A 150 -4.89 -4.89 -10.96
CA ILE A 150 -4.27 -3.76 -10.27
C ILE A 150 -2.97 -3.36 -10.98
N VAL A 151 -2.63 -2.07 -10.91
CA VAL A 151 -1.39 -1.49 -11.44
C VAL A 151 -0.63 -0.87 -10.28
N VAL A 152 0.61 -1.32 -10.06
CA VAL A 152 1.42 -0.94 -8.89
C VAL A 152 2.86 -0.70 -9.33
N HIS A 153 3.49 0.30 -8.75
CA HIS A 153 4.91 0.59 -8.99
C HIS A 153 5.76 -0.63 -8.57
N GLU A 154 6.73 -1.04 -9.40
CA GLU A 154 7.48 -2.30 -9.26
C GLU A 154 8.16 -2.47 -7.88
N ARG A 155 8.48 -1.35 -7.22
CA ARG A 155 9.03 -1.30 -5.85
C ARG A 155 8.16 -2.04 -4.83
N TYR A 156 6.84 -1.92 -4.93
CA TYR A 156 5.88 -2.46 -3.96
C TYR A 156 5.28 -3.81 -4.38
N VAL A 157 5.66 -4.30 -5.54
CA VAL A 157 5.33 -5.65 -5.99
C VAL A 157 6.30 -6.66 -5.38
N LEU A 158 5.78 -7.79 -4.93
CA LEU A 158 6.54 -8.89 -4.35
C LEU A 158 6.54 -10.09 -5.29
N ARG A 159 7.71 -10.67 -5.56
CA ARG A 159 7.80 -11.93 -6.31
C ARG A 159 7.33 -13.11 -5.47
N VAL A 160 6.41 -13.90 -6.03
CA VAL A 160 5.93 -15.15 -5.43
C VAL A 160 6.72 -16.31 -6.06
N ARG A 161 7.37 -17.12 -5.21
CA ARG A 161 8.15 -18.31 -5.63
C ARG A 161 7.48 -19.63 -5.30
N HIS A 162 6.31 -19.58 -4.67
CA HIS A 162 5.53 -20.78 -4.39
C HIS A 162 4.99 -21.39 -5.69
N PRO A 163 4.76 -22.71 -5.71
CA PRO A 163 4.06 -23.36 -6.81
C PRO A 163 2.71 -22.69 -7.08
N GLN A 164 2.30 -22.63 -8.35
CA GLN A 164 1.07 -21.94 -8.76
C GLN A 164 -0.17 -22.51 -8.07
N GLU A 165 -0.18 -23.80 -7.77
CA GLU A 165 -1.30 -24.48 -7.12
C GLU A 165 -1.52 -24.00 -5.68
N GLN A 166 -0.53 -23.32 -5.09
CA GLN A 166 -0.57 -22.81 -3.72
C GLN A 166 -0.94 -21.32 -3.64
N LEU A 167 -1.20 -20.63 -4.76
CA LEU A 167 -1.40 -19.18 -4.75
C LEU A 167 -2.50 -18.73 -3.80
N ALA A 168 -3.63 -19.44 -3.73
CA ALA A 168 -4.70 -19.12 -2.78
C ALA A 168 -4.22 -19.09 -1.31
N ALA A 169 -3.33 -20.01 -0.93
CA ALA A 169 -2.75 -20.07 0.41
C ALA A 169 -1.63 -19.03 0.63
N VAL A 170 -1.05 -18.51 -0.46
CA VAL A 170 -0.04 -17.44 -0.41
C VAL A 170 -0.68 -16.07 -0.23
N ALA A 171 -1.93 -15.87 -0.69
CA ALA A 171 -2.61 -14.57 -0.66
C ALA A 171 -2.52 -13.81 0.69
N PRO A 172 -2.62 -14.45 1.87
CA PRO A 172 -2.48 -13.74 3.17
C PRO A 172 -1.04 -13.42 3.60
N LEU A 173 -0.02 -13.87 2.87
CA LEU A 173 1.40 -13.73 3.23
C LEU A 173 2.09 -12.41 2.83
N PRO A 174 1.73 -11.68 1.74
CA PRO A 174 2.34 -10.41 1.34
C PRO A 174 2.42 -9.37 2.46
N LEU A 175 1.52 -9.43 3.44
CA LEU A 175 1.57 -8.62 4.67
C LEU A 175 2.86 -8.79 5.48
N ARG A 176 3.47 -9.99 5.45
CA ARG A 176 4.58 -10.36 6.34
C ARG A 176 5.96 -9.95 5.80
N ARG A 177 6.08 -9.61 4.52
CA ARG A 177 7.41 -9.44 3.89
C ARG A 177 8.06 -8.07 4.10
N TYR A 178 7.30 -7.04 4.46
CA TYR A 178 7.88 -5.76 4.93
C TYR A 178 8.67 -5.94 6.23
N HIS A 179 8.47 -7.05 6.95
CA HIS A 179 9.20 -7.33 8.18
C HIS A 179 10.63 -7.87 7.98
N HIS A 180 11.02 -8.25 6.75
CA HIS A 180 12.38 -8.77 6.49
C HIS A 180 13.45 -7.69 6.28
N LEU A 181 13.08 -6.42 6.10
CA LEU A 181 14.03 -5.30 6.12
C LEU A 181 14.47 -4.94 7.56
N LEU A 182 13.65 -5.22 8.57
CA LEU A 182 14.03 -5.09 9.99
C LEU A 182 15.08 -6.13 10.44
N ALA A 183 15.24 -7.25 9.72
CA ALA A 183 16.23 -8.28 10.08
C ALA A 183 17.68 -7.88 9.73
N ALA A 184 17.89 -6.91 8.83
CA ALA A 184 19.24 -6.41 8.49
C ALA A 184 19.84 -5.54 9.61
N CYS A 185 19.02 -4.94 10.48
CA CYS A 185 19.47 -4.28 11.71
C CYS A 185 19.90 -5.28 12.81
N ALA A 186 19.43 -6.54 12.75
CA ALA A 186 19.75 -7.54 13.76
C ALA A 186 21.09 -8.26 13.50
N THR A 187 21.69 -8.15 12.31
CA THR A 187 22.97 -8.80 11.96
C THR A 187 24.22 -7.95 12.25
N GLY A 188 24.11 -6.93 13.11
CA GLY A 188 25.26 -6.36 13.82
C GLY A 188 26.34 -5.68 12.96
N THR A 189 26.06 -5.35 11.70
CA THR A 189 26.96 -4.52 10.90
C THR A 189 26.66 -3.05 11.19
N SER A 190 27.29 -2.51 12.21
CA SER A 190 27.18 -1.09 12.62
C SER A 190 27.57 -0.16 11.47
N ALA A 191 26.61 0.37 10.74
CA ALA A 191 26.79 1.65 10.05
C ALA A 191 26.81 2.76 11.11
N ARG A 192 27.92 3.50 11.18
CA ARG A 192 28.06 4.65 12.09
C ARG A 192 27.00 5.71 11.75
N VAL A 193 25.97 5.81 12.58
CA VAL A 193 25.10 7.00 12.63
C VAL A 193 25.93 8.18 13.10
N LYS A 194 26.23 9.14 12.21
CA LYS A 194 26.69 10.46 12.61
C LYS A 194 25.48 11.23 13.12
N SER A 195 25.35 11.35 14.44
CA SER A 195 24.34 12.19 15.09
C SER A 195 24.59 13.68 14.77
N GLY A 196 24.07 14.14 13.64
CA GLY A 196 24.03 15.54 13.24
C GLY A 196 22.93 16.30 13.99
N HIS A 197 23.04 16.42 15.31
CA HIS A 197 22.13 17.23 16.12
C HIS A 197 22.37 18.73 15.86
N ARG A 198 21.84 19.27 14.75
CA ARG A 198 21.83 20.73 14.51
C ARG A 198 20.77 21.38 15.40
N ARG A 199 21.23 21.81 16.58
CA ARG A 199 20.48 22.73 17.45
C ARG A 199 20.22 24.04 16.68
N HIS A 200 18.95 24.32 16.38
CA HIS A 200 18.54 25.67 16.01
C HIS A 200 18.79 26.63 17.19
N ARG A 201 19.85 27.43 17.12
CA ARG A 201 20.03 28.60 17.99
C ARG A 201 19.15 29.74 17.45
N ARG A 202 18.09 30.11 18.17
CA ARG A 202 17.48 31.45 18.06
C ARG A 202 18.29 32.42 18.90
N ALA A 203 18.61 33.58 18.32
CA ALA A 203 19.33 34.67 18.97
C ALA A 203 18.38 35.74 19.51
N GLY A 204 18.78 36.33 20.66
CA GLY A 204 18.27 37.59 21.24
C GLY A 204 17.18 37.40 22.30
N THR A 205 17.15 38.09 23.45
CA THR A 205 18.04 39.03 24.16
C THR A 205 17.37 39.30 25.51
N HIS A 206 18.18 39.50 26.56
CA HIS A 206 17.87 40.13 27.87
C HIS A 206 17.08 39.40 28.96
N GLY A 207 17.69 39.41 30.16
CA GLY A 207 16.97 39.57 31.43
C GLY A 207 17.30 38.53 32.50
N ASP A 208 18.16 38.91 33.45
CA ASP A 208 18.49 38.17 34.68
C ASP A 208 17.25 37.70 35.47
N GLN A 209 17.41 36.59 36.21
CA GLN A 209 17.23 36.49 37.68
C GLN A 209 17.07 35.01 38.09
N VAL A 210 17.90 34.58 39.04
CA VAL A 210 17.96 33.24 39.64
C VAL A 210 16.90 33.11 40.74
N GLY A 211 16.16 32.00 40.78
CA GLY A 211 15.25 31.64 41.89
C GLY A 211 15.15 30.13 42.12
N PRO A 212 15.01 29.62 43.37
CA PRO A 212 15.29 28.22 43.69
C PRO A 212 14.05 27.30 43.81
N ARG A 213 14.28 26.03 43.42
CA ARG A 213 13.73 24.73 43.90
C ARG A 213 12.26 24.60 44.34
N HIS A 214 11.52 23.69 43.68
CA HIS A 214 10.66 22.63 44.26
C HIS A 214 10.43 21.57 43.17
N GLY A 215 10.70 20.27 43.35
CA GLY A 215 9.91 19.32 44.15
C GLY A 215 9.32 18.27 43.19
N ARG A 216 10.01 17.13 42.99
CA ARG A 216 9.53 16.02 42.13
C ARG A 216 8.42 15.25 42.86
N SER A 217 7.20 15.27 42.33
CA SER A 217 6.13 14.31 42.68
C SER A 217 6.02 13.23 41.59
N ARG A 218 5.95 11.98 42.05
CA ARG A 218 5.88 10.73 41.27
C ARG A 218 4.55 10.64 40.50
N GLY A 219 4.60 10.36 39.20
CA GLY A 219 3.45 10.00 38.37
C GLY A 219 3.19 8.49 38.41
N GLY A 220 1.94 8.12 38.68
CA GLY A 220 1.48 6.75 38.92
C GLY A 220 1.36 5.87 37.67
N LEU A 221 1.50 4.57 37.93
CA LEU A 221 1.21 3.45 37.04
C LEU A 221 -0.31 3.24 36.93
N TYR A 222 -0.85 3.19 35.72
CA TYR A 222 -2.20 2.66 35.48
C TYR A 222 -2.08 1.23 34.94
N HIS A 223 -2.49 0.27 35.76
CA HIS A 223 -2.64 -1.13 35.43
C HIS A 223 -4.11 -1.36 35.07
N LEU A 224 -4.42 -1.68 33.81
CA LEU A 224 -5.74 -2.20 33.42
C LEU A 224 -5.61 -3.72 33.25
N GLY A 225 -6.24 -4.44 34.19
CA GLY A 225 -6.36 -5.89 34.16
C GLY A 225 -7.48 -6.34 33.24
N ILE A 226 -7.18 -7.31 32.39
CA ILE A 226 -8.13 -8.11 31.63
C ILE A 226 -8.27 -9.43 32.40
N GLN A 227 -9.49 -9.74 32.88
CA GLN A 227 -9.83 -11.07 33.37
C GLN A 227 -10.41 -11.88 32.20
N ALA A 228 -10.02 -13.16 32.19
CA ALA A 228 -10.42 -14.20 31.25
C ALA A 228 -11.86 -14.67 31.43
#